data_AF-A0A1Y6BV13-F1
#
_entry.id   AF-A0A1Y6BV13-F1
#
_cell.length_a   1.000
_cell.length_b   1.000
_cell.length_c   1.000
_cell.angle_alpha   90.00
_cell.angle_beta   90.00
_cell.angle_gamma   90.00
#
_symmetry.space_group_name_H-M   'P 1'
#
loop_
_entity.id
_entity.type
_entity.pdbx_description
1 polymer ?
#
loop_
_entity_poly.entity_id
_entity_poly.type
_entity_poly.pdbx_seq_one_letter_code
_entity_poly.pdbx_strand_id
1 'polypeptide(L)'
;MRVFITIFASLSFSMGPTEIVLATETDSLMDAYYKQKVALKKEADAVLKSLQSGDWSIIIDHLEKVNRRYPKGLERTDKSTPRGQNFDTMDTEWRAWSESFRNPKGKKSKGKTPDWIKQVLDNDCSKYLAQKTKNKSNVAEIFVMDRLGGTSCTIEPTSDFDQGDEAKFQIPRSTRKVHQGELKKDKSSNSVSIQVSYPIVEKGQFVGAVTIGLTLD
;
A
#
# COMPACT_ATOMS: atom_id res chain seq x y z
N MET A 1 -27.97 6.13 -7.61
CA MET A 1 -27.70 7.19 -8.60
C MET A 1 -26.41 6.82 -9.33
N ARG A 2 -26.52 6.27 -10.55
CA ARG A 2 -25.37 5.84 -11.36
C ARG A 2 -24.96 7.03 -12.24
N VAL A 3 -23.76 7.56 -12.08
CA VAL A 3 -23.21 8.58 -12.99
C VAL A 3 -22.48 7.84 -14.10
N PHE A 4 -23.05 7.87 -15.30
CA PHE A 4 -22.37 7.47 -16.53
C PHE A 4 -21.46 8.62 -16.97
N ILE A 5 -20.16 8.35 -17.12
CA ILE A 5 -19.21 9.29 -17.73
C ILE A 5 -19.23 9.02 -19.24
N THR A 6 -19.90 9.87 -19.99
CA THR A 6 -19.88 9.86 -21.46
C THR A 6 -18.94 10.98 -21.91
N ILE A 7 -17.84 10.62 -22.58
CA ILE A 7 -16.94 11.56 -23.24
C ILE A 7 -17.65 12.05 -24.51
N PHE A 8 -17.97 13.34 -24.59
CA PHE A 8 -18.51 13.95 -25.81
C PHE A 8 -17.41 14.66 -26.61
N ALA A 9 -17.32 14.29 -27.87
CA ALA A 9 -16.63 15.04 -28.92
C ALA A 9 -17.29 16.41 -29.12
N SER A 10 -16.47 17.38 -29.52
CA SER A 10 -16.76 18.80 -29.70
C SER A 10 -18.07 19.11 -30.45
N LEU A 11 -19.09 19.50 -29.70
CA LEU A 11 -20.19 20.37 -30.15
C LEU A 11 -20.14 21.63 -29.29
N SER A 12 -20.08 22.80 -29.92
CA SER A 12 -20.14 24.09 -29.23
C SER A 12 -21.55 24.33 -28.69
N PHE A 13 -21.84 23.82 -27.49
CA PHE A 13 -23.04 24.14 -26.73
C PHE A 13 -22.82 25.46 -25.98
N SER A 14 -23.74 26.41 -26.11
CA SER A 14 -23.78 27.60 -25.26
C SER A 14 -24.24 27.18 -23.87
N MET A 15 -23.29 26.91 -22.97
CA MET A 15 -23.59 26.53 -21.59
C MET A 15 -24.31 27.66 -20.86
N GLY A 16 -25.40 27.34 -20.17
CA GLY A 16 -26.13 28.30 -19.34
C GLY A 16 -25.34 28.68 -18.08
N PRO A 17 -25.66 29.80 -17.40
CA PRO A 17 -24.92 30.28 -16.22
C PRO A 17 -24.80 29.22 -15.10
N THR A 18 -25.83 28.40 -14.89
CA THR A 18 -25.80 27.31 -13.89
C THR A 18 -24.83 26.20 -14.28
N GLU A 19 -24.74 25.85 -15.57
CA GLU A 19 -23.82 24.83 -16.08
C GLU A 19 -22.38 25.33 -16.06
N ILE A 20 -22.16 26.62 -16.32
CA ILE A 20 -20.85 27.26 -16.19
C ILE A 20 -20.36 27.20 -14.74
N VAL A 21 -21.21 27.53 -13.77
CA VAL A 21 -20.86 27.45 -12.33
C VAL A 21 -20.50 26.01 -11.94
N LEU A 22 -21.33 25.03 -12.31
CA LEU A 22 -21.06 23.61 -12.06
C LEU A 22 -19.73 23.15 -12.67
N ALA A 23 -19.43 23.52 -13.92
CA ALA A 23 -18.16 23.19 -14.58
C ALA A 23 -16.95 23.81 -13.85
N THR A 24 -17.04 25.09 -13.46
CA THR A 24 -15.94 25.77 -12.74
C THR A 24 -15.69 25.19 -11.35
N GLU A 25 -16.75 24.78 -10.64
CA GLU A 25 -16.61 24.08 -9.35
C GLU A 25 -15.95 22.71 -9.55
N THR A 26 -16.33 21.95 -10.58
CA THR A 26 -15.70 20.66 -10.87
C THR A 26 -14.22 20.79 -11.21
N ASP A 27 -13.83 21.79 -11.99
CA ASP A 27 -12.41 22.03 -12.34
C ASP A 27 -11.59 22.43 -11.11
N SER A 28 -12.14 23.28 -10.25
CA SER A 28 -11.51 23.67 -8.98
C SER A 28 -11.30 22.48 -8.03
N LEU A 29 -12.32 21.60 -7.91
CA LEU A 29 -12.23 20.39 -7.10
C LEU A 29 -11.20 19.40 -7.63
N MET A 30 -11.13 19.24 -8.96
CA MET A 30 -10.13 18.38 -9.60
C MET A 30 -8.71 18.93 -9.43
N ASP A 31 -8.50 20.23 -9.57
CA ASP A 31 -7.19 20.86 -9.31
C ASP A 31 -6.74 20.67 -7.86
N ALA A 32 -7.64 20.88 -6.90
CA ALA A 32 -7.36 20.62 -5.48
C ALA A 32 -7.00 19.14 -5.22
N TYR A 33 -7.75 18.21 -5.83
CA TYR A 33 -7.47 16.77 -5.76
C TYR A 33 -6.05 16.44 -6.28
N TYR A 34 -5.71 16.93 -7.47
CA TYR A 34 -4.40 16.68 -8.07
C TYR A 34 -3.26 17.29 -7.25
N LYS A 35 -3.43 18.51 -6.73
CA LYS A 35 -2.44 19.15 -5.85
C LYS A 35 -2.16 18.33 -4.60
N GLN A 36 -3.19 17.83 -3.93
CA GLN A 36 -3.03 16.95 -2.75
C GLN A 36 -2.35 15.63 -3.13
N LYS A 37 -2.78 15.01 -4.23
CA LYS A 37 -2.22 13.75 -4.74
C LYS A 37 -0.72 13.89 -5.06
N VAL A 38 -0.30 15.00 -5.65
CA VAL A 38 1.12 15.31 -5.93
C VAL A 38 1.90 15.57 -4.64
N ALA A 39 1.35 16.36 -3.71
CA ALA A 39 2.02 16.67 -2.44
C ALA A 39 2.30 15.41 -1.61
N LEU A 40 1.29 14.57 -1.40
CA LEU A 40 1.44 13.31 -0.68
C LEU A 40 2.40 12.35 -1.40
N LYS A 41 2.38 12.28 -2.72
CA LYS A 41 3.33 11.47 -3.48
C LYS A 41 4.78 11.94 -3.31
N LYS A 42 5.01 13.26 -3.26
CA LYS A 42 6.33 13.83 -2.98
C LYS A 42 6.84 13.43 -1.60
N GLU A 43 5.96 13.36 -0.61
CA GLU A 43 6.30 12.88 0.73
C GLU A 43 6.62 11.38 0.73
N ALA A 44 5.86 10.57 -0.01
CA ALA A 44 6.17 9.14 -0.19
C ALA A 44 7.55 8.95 -0.82
N ASP A 45 7.88 9.76 -1.83
CA ASP A 45 9.20 9.72 -2.48
C ASP A 45 10.32 10.12 -1.50
N ALA A 46 10.09 11.06 -0.61
CA ALA A 46 11.04 11.44 0.43
C ALA A 46 11.24 10.32 1.48
N VAL A 47 10.16 9.61 1.84
CA VAL A 47 10.24 8.42 2.70
C VAL A 47 11.07 7.33 2.01
N LEU A 48 10.79 7.01 0.75
CA LEU A 48 11.58 6.01 0.00
C LEU A 48 13.07 6.39 -0.06
N LYS A 49 13.38 7.65 -0.39
CA LYS A 49 14.78 8.13 -0.41
C LYS A 49 15.45 8.00 0.96
N SER A 50 14.72 8.19 2.05
CA SER A 50 15.22 8.01 3.41
C SER A 50 15.53 6.54 3.75
N LEU A 51 14.76 5.59 3.20
CA LEU A 51 15.05 4.16 3.27
C LEU A 51 16.29 3.80 2.43
N GLN A 52 16.39 4.33 1.21
CA GLN A 52 17.47 4.02 0.28
C GLN A 52 18.83 4.61 0.71
N SER A 53 18.82 5.80 1.31
CA SER A 53 20.03 6.46 1.84
C SER A 53 20.50 5.92 3.19
N GLY A 54 19.69 5.11 3.86
CA GLY A 54 20.14 4.33 5.02
C GLY A 54 20.72 2.99 4.58
N ASP A 55 20.50 1.98 5.41
CA ASP A 55 20.86 0.60 5.11
C ASP A 55 19.75 -0.07 4.30
N TRP A 56 19.69 0.24 3.00
CA TRP A 56 18.75 -0.36 2.06
C TRP A 56 18.92 -1.89 1.95
N SER A 57 20.14 -2.39 2.19
CA SER A 57 20.45 -3.82 2.17
C SER A 57 19.61 -4.60 3.17
N ILE A 58 19.22 -4.03 4.32
CA ILE A 58 18.31 -4.72 5.26
C ILE A 58 17.01 -5.17 4.58
N ILE A 59 16.44 -4.35 3.70
CA ILE A 59 15.20 -4.68 2.97
C ILE A 59 15.48 -5.72 1.88
N ILE A 60 16.58 -5.55 1.13
CA ILE A 60 16.97 -6.48 0.06
C ILE A 60 17.28 -7.88 0.63
N ASP A 61 18.13 -7.97 1.66
CA ASP A 61 18.53 -9.22 2.30
C ASP A 61 17.33 -9.94 2.93
N HIS A 62 16.41 -9.18 3.53
CA HIS A 62 15.15 -9.72 4.04
C HIS A 62 14.32 -10.35 2.91
N LEU A 63 14.11 -9.62 1.82
CA LEU A 63 13.35 -10.11 0.67
C LEU A 63 14.00 -11.32 0.03
N GLU A 64 15.31 -11.32 -0.19
CA GLU A 64 16.03 -12.48 -0.69
C GLU A 64 15.84 -13.70 0.23
N LYS A 65 15.93 -13.52 1.56
CA LYS A 65 15.73 -14.58 2.54
C LYS A 65 14.31 -15.15 2.51
N VAL A 66 13.28 -14.31 2.44
CA VAL A 66 11.88 -14.73 2.35
C VAL A 66 11.63 -15.44 1.01
N ASN A 67 12.10 -14.85 -0.10
CA ASN A 67 11.88 -15.36 -1.44
C ASN A 67 12.55 -16.72 -1.70
N ARG A 68 13.68 -17.01 -1.04
CA ARG A 68 14.37 -18.32 -1.11
C ARG A 68 13.55 -19.48 -0.55
N ARG A 69 12.51 -19.23 0.24
CA ARG A 69 11.63 -20.27 0.79
C ARG A 69 10.63 -20.82 -0.23
N TYR A 70 10.48 -20.13 -1.36
CA TYR A 70 9.56 -20.54 -2.42
C TYR A 70 10.24 -21.49 -3.40
N PRO A 71 9.52 -22.50 -3.92
CA PRO A 71 10.02 -23.32 -5.02
C PRO A 71 10.49 -22.48 -6.20
N LYS A 72 11.56 -22.92 -6.87
CA LYS A 72 12.04 -22.28 -8.11
C LYS A 72 10.94 -22.31 -9.18
N GLY A 73 10.77 -21.22 -9.91
CA GLY A 73 9.76 -21.09 -10.97
C GLY A 73 8.33 -20.88 -10.46
N LEU A 74 8.11 -20.85 -9.15
CA LEU A 74 6.82 -20.45 -8.60
C LEU A 74 6.58 -18.97 -8.90
N GLU A 75 5.55 -18.68 -9.70
CA GLU A 75 5.12 -17.33 -10.02
C GLU A 75 3.66 -17.15 -9.63
N ARG A 76 3.31 -15.92 -9.23
CA ARG A 76 1.94 -15.54 -8.93
C ARG A 76 1.37 -14.74 -10.09
N THR A 77 0.27 -15.22 -10.67
CA THR A 77 -0.51 -14.45 -11.65
C THR A 77 -1.71 -13.78 -11.00
N ASP A 78 -2.28 -14.42 -9.97
CA ASP A 78 -3.46 -13.96 -9.22
C ASP A 78 -3.63 -14.80 -7.92
N LYS A 79 -4.74 -14.64 -7.19
CA LYS A 79 -5.03 -15.42 -5.96
C LYS A 79 -5.23 -16.93 -6.19
N SER A 80 -5.52 -17.37 -7.41
CA SER A 80 -5.76 -18.78 -7.76
C SER A 80 -4.50 -19.56 -8.13
N THR A 81 -3.38 -18.88 -8.43
CA THR A 81 -2.11 -19.58 -8.68
C THR A 81 -1.66 -20.40 -7.46
N PRO A 82 -1.15 -21.63 -7.64
CA PRO A 82 -0.71 -22.48 -6.54
C PRO A 82 0.23 -21.71 -5.62
N ARG A 83 -0.15 -21.55 -4.36
CA ARG A 83 0.63 -20.77 -3.41
C ARG A 83 1.65 -21.72 -2.80
N GLY A 84 2.92 -21.53 -3.13
CA GLY A 84 3.98 -22.10 -2.30
C GLY A 84 3.86 -21.48 -0.92
N GLN A 85 3.68 -22.32 0.10
CA GLN A 85 3.21 -21.93 1.44
C GLN A 85 1.72 -21.50 1.44
N ASN A 86 1.00 -21.89 2.49
CA ASN A 86 -0.45 -21.78 2.61
C ASN A 86 -0.92 -20.33 2.83
N PHE A 87 -0.74 -19.47 1.83
CA PHE A 87 -1.09 -18.04 1.88
C PHE A 87 -2.56 -17.80 2.24
N ASP A 88 -3.49 -18.67 1.82
CA ASP A 88 -4.91 -18.58 2.22
C ASP A 88 -5.10 -18.68 3.71
N THR A 89 -4.47 -19.71 4.31
CA THR A 89 -4.55 -19.89 5.75
C THR A 89 -3.79 -18.79 6.48
N MET A 90 -2.60 -18.41 6.02
CA MET A 90 -1.85 -17.31 6.63
C MET A 90 -2.65 -16.00 6.60
N ASP A 91 -3.32 -15.71 5.50
CA ASP A 91 -4.14 -14.52 5.32
C ASP A 91 -5.44 -14.57 6.13
N THR A 92 -6.06 -15.75 6.23
CA THR A 92 -7.20 -15.98 7.13
C THR A 92 -6.83 -15.79 8.60
N GLU A 93 -5.72 -16.39 9.04
CA GLU A 93 -5.19 -16.26 10.39
C GLU A 93 -4.77 -14.81 10.69
N TRP A 94 -4.12 -14.15 9.74
CA TRP A 94 -3.73 -12.75 9.85
C TRP A 94 -4.94 -11.87 10.06
N ARG A 95 -5.96 -11.95 9.21
CA ARG A 95 -7.20 -11.16 9.35
C ARG A 95 -7.87 -11.38 10.69
N ALA A 96 -8.02 -12.63 11.09
CA ALA A 96 -8.66 -12.97 12.35
C ALA A 96 -7.92 -12.35 13.55
N TRP A 97 -6.59 -12.38 13.52
CA TRP A 97 -5.76 -11.78 14.57
C TRP A 97 -5.70 -10.25 14.48
N SER A 98 -5.50 -9.67 13.30
CA SER A 98 -5.30 -8.23 13.09
C SER A 98 -6.57 -7.44 13.41
N GLU A 99 -7.74 -7.98 13.13
CA GLU A 99 -9.02 -7.40 13.53
C GLU A 99 -9.12 -7.30 15.06
N SER A 100 -8.70 -8.35 15.79
CA SER A 100 -8.69 -8.32 17.26
C SER A 100 -7.68 -7.31 17.82
N PHE A 101 -6.59 -7.06 17.09
CA PHE A 101 -5.58 -6.07 17.45
C PHE A 101 -6.05 -4.63 17.22
N ARG A 102 -6.71 -4.38 16.08
CA ARG A 102 -7.18 -3.04 15.65
C ARG A 102 -8.45 -2.61 16.37
N ASN A 103 -9.37 -3.55 16.62
CA ASN A 103 -10.66 -3.30 17.24
C ASN A 103 -10.82 -4.12 18.55
N PRO A 104 -10.05 -3.80 19.61
CA PRO A 104 -10.15 -4.52 20.86
C PRO A 104 -11.52 -4.29 21.51
N LYS A 105 -12.38 -5.33 21.54
CA LYS A 105 -13.63 -5.28 22.31
C LYS A 105 -13.31 -5.32 23.82
N GLY A 106 -13.35 -4.16 24.47
CA GLY A 106 -13.16 -3.99 25.92
C GLY A 106 -11.73 -4.24 26.42
N LYS A 107 -11.53 -4.27 27.76
CA LYS A 107 -10.21 -4.44 28.42
C LYS A 107 -9.55 -5.82 28.21
N LYS A 108 -10.17 -6.72 27.45
CA LYS A 108 -9.70 -8.10 27.20
C LYS A 108 -9.82 -8.43 25.72
N SER A 109 -8.80 -8.13 24.93
CA SER A 109 -8.69 -8.68 23.58
C SER A 109 -7.31 -8.40 22.99
N LYS A 110 -6.28 -9.01 23.58
CA LYS A 110 -5.07 -9.36 22.84
C LYS A 110 -4.85 -10.84 23.09
N GLY A 111 -5.44 -11.68 22.24
CA GLY A 111 -5.04 -13.09 22.20
C GLY A 111 -3.53 -13.16 21.96
N LYS A 112 -2.88 -14.27 22.34
CA LYS A 112 -1.45 -14.47 22.07
C LYS A 112 -1.21 -14.27 20.57
N THR A 113 -0.35 -13.32 20.19
CA THR A 113 0.05 -13.15 18.79
C THR A 113 0.72 -14.44 18.29
N PRO A 114 0.28 -15.02 17.16
CA PRO A 114 0.94 -16.16 16.55
C PRO A 114 2.42 -15.87 16.29
N ASP A 115 3.29 -16.86 16.52
CA ASP A 115 4.74 -16.61 16.46
C ASP A 115 5.22 -16.26 15.05
N TRP A 116 4.56 -16.75 14.00
CA TRP A 116 4.86 -16.36 12.62
C TRP A 116 4.45 -14.90 12.33
N ILE A 117 3.35 -14.41 12.89
CA ILE A 117 2.94 -13.00 12.78
C ILE A 117 3.93 -12.11 13.51
N LYS A 118 4.41 -12.52 14.70
CA LYS A 118 5.49 -11.81 15.39
C LYS A 118 6.74 -11.70 14.52
N GLN A 119 7.09 -12.76 13.77
CA GLN A 119 8.24 -12.70 12.86
C GLN A 119 8.05 -11.71 11.70
N VAL A 120 6.83 -11.41 11.28
CA VAL A 120 6.54 -10.35 10.29
C VAL A 120 6.64 -8.97 10.93
N LEU A 121 6.19 -8.80 12.18
CA LEU A 121 6.16 -7.52 12.89
C LEU A 121 7.50 -7.13 13.55
N ASP A 122 8.33 -8.09 13.91
CA ASP A 122 9.53 -7.90 14.76
C ASP A 122 10.82 -8.45 14.12
N ASN A 123 10.91 -8.42 12.79
CA ASN A 123 12.16 -8.68 12.08
C ASN A 123 12.99 -7.40 11.86
N ASP A 124 14.22 -7.56 11.39
CA ASP A 124 15.15 -6.45 11.17
C ASP A 124 14.64 -5.44 10.13
N CYS A 125 13.93 -5.90 9.10
CA CYS A 125 13.27 -4.99 8.15
C CYS A 125 12.18 -4.16 8.85
N SER A 126 11.30 -4.77 9.64
CA SER A 126 10.24 -4.05 10.37
C SER A 126 10.82 -3.01 11.35
N LYS A 127 11.90 -3.37 12.06
CA LYS A 127 12.64 -2.45 12.94
C LYS A 127 13.26 -1.30 12.16
N TYR A 128 13.83 -1.59 10.99
CA TYR A 128 14.40 -0.57 10.11
C TYR A 128 13.34 0.40 9.59
N LEU A 129 12.18 -0.10 9.16
CA LEU A 129 11.04 0.73 8.76
C LEU A 129 10.62 1.65 9.93
N ALA A 130 10.45 1.09 11.13
CA ALA A 130 10.08 1.83 12.33
C ALA A 130 11.09 2.94 12.68
N GLN A 131 12.39 2.64 12.60
CA GLN A 131 13.44 3.63 12.82
C GLN A 131 13.35 4.77 11.81
N LYS A 132 13.08 4.46 10.54
CA LYS A 132 13.05 5.45 9.45
C LYS A 132 11.80 6.31 9.44
N THR A 133 10.70 5.85 10.03
CA THR A 133 9.43 6.59 10.09
C THR A 133 9.10 7.16 11.46
N LYS A 134 9.91 6.91 12.49
CA LYS A 134 9.68 7.36 13.88
C LYS A 134 9.27 8.84 14.03
N ASN A 135 9.83 9.74 13.22
CA ASN A 135 9.56 11.18 13.26
C ASN A 135 8.71 11.68 12.08
N LYS A 136 7.99 10.78 11.39
CA LYS A 136 7.16 11.10 10.22
C LYS A 136 5.70 10.81 10.54
N SER A 137 5.05 11.72 11.25
CA SER A 137 3.67 11.56 11.73
C SER A 137 2.63 11.35 10.62
N ASN A 138 2.93 11.83 9.42
CA ASN A 138 2.10 11.64 8.22
C ASN A 138 2.18 10.22 7.64
N VAL A 139 3.14 9.38 8.01
CA VAL A 139 3.22 7.99 7.55
C VAL A 139 2.27 7.14 8.37
N ALA A 140 1.05 6.95 7.83
CA ALA A 140 0.01 6.15 8.46
C ALA A 140 0.30 4.65 8.41
N GLU A 141 0.97 4.17 7.36
CA GLU A 141 1.40 2.78 7.25
C GLU A 141 2.64 2.65 6.34
N ILE A 142 3.45 1.63 6.60
CA ILE A 142 4.54 1.25 5.72
C ILE A 142 4.82 -0.24 5.88
N PHE A 143 4.91 -0.94 4.75
CA PHE A 143 5.15 -2.37 4.72
C PHE A 143 5.82 -2.80 3.42
N VAL A 144 6.47 -3.96 3.46
CA VAL A 144 7.13 -4.57 2.30
C VAL A 144 6.47 -5.90 1.98
N MET A 145 6.14 -6.09 0.72
CA MET A 145 5.61 -7.32 0.16
C MET A 145 6.71 -8.10 -0.54
N ASP A 146 6.73 -9.41 -0.36
CA ASP A 146 7.65 -10.30 -1.06
C ASP A 146 7.30 -10.47 -2.55
N ARG A 147 8.06 -11.29 -3.29
CA ARG A 147 7.86 -11.45 -4.75
C ARG A 147 6.51 -12.07 -5.14
N LEU A 148 5.78 -12.65 -4.19
CA LEU A 148 4.45 -13.27 -4.36
C LEU A 148 3.33 -12.46 -3.67
N GLY A 149 3.65 -11.29 -3.10
CA GLY A 149 2.66 -10.37 -2.52
C GLY A 149 2.36 -10.61 -1.05
N GLY A 150 3.14 -11.45 -0.36
CA GLY A 150 2.97 -11.65 1.08
C GLY A 150 3.61 -10.51 1.87
N THR A 151 2.89 -9.93 2.83
CA THR A 151 3.46 -8.93 3.75
C THR A 151 4.59 -9.56 4.57
N SER A 152 5.81 -9.09 4.33
CA SER A 152 7.06 -9.69 4.85
C SER A 152 7.67 -8.89 6.01
N CYS A 153 7.54 -7.56 5.97
CA CYS A 153 7.81 -6.66 7.09
C CYS A 153 6.80 -5.52 7.13
N THR A 154 6.39 -5.13 8.34
CA THR A 154 5.49 -4.01 8.60
C THR A 154 5.66 -3.53 10.04
N ILE A 155 5.35 -2.25 10.30
CA ILE A 155 5.40 -1.66 11.65
C ILE A 155 4.10 -1.98 12.42
N GLU A 156 2.98 -1.90 11.71
CA GLU A 156 1.65 -2.19 12.24
C GLU A 156 0.93 -3.19 11.34
N PRO A 157 0.01 -3.99 11.86
CA PRO A 157 -0.67 -4.98 11.04
C PRO A 157 -1.59 -4.34 10.00
N THR A 158 -1.35 -4.69 8.74
CA THR A 158 -2.25 -4.44 7.61
C THR A 158 -3.57 -5.20 7.81
N SER A 159 -4.61 -4.84 7.05
CA SER A 159 -5.87 -5.61 7.05
C SER A 159 -5.63 -7.05 6.59
N ASP A 160 -4.84 -7.22 5.54
CA ASP A 160 -4.57 -8.49 4.87
C ASP A 160 -3.07 -8.84 4.93
N PHE A 161 -2.74 -10.12 4.97
CA PHE A 161 -1.36 -10.57 4.76
C PHE A 161 -1.08 -10.71 3.26
N ASP A 162 -2.06 -11.23 2.51
CA ASP A 162 -1.95 -11.47 1.09
C ASP A 162 -2.37 -10.23 0.29
N GLN A 163 -1.38 -9.52 -0.23
CA GLN A 163 -1.54 -8.32 -1.04
C GLN A 163 -1.49 -8.63 -2.54
N GLY A 164 -1.41 -9.93 -2.90
CA GLY A 164 -1.01 -10.37 -4.22
C GLY A 164 -2.00 -10.05 -5.34
N ASP A 165 -3.26 -9.74 -5.07
CA ASP A 165 -4.23 -9.29 -6.07
C ASP A 165 -4.43 -7.77 -6.09
N GLU A 166 -3.81 -7.05 -5.16
CA GLU A 166 -3.98 -5.61 -5.09
C GLU A 166 -3.18 -4.88 -6.18
N ALA A 167 -3.75 -3.81 -6.73
CA ALA A 167 -3.09 -2.97 -7.74
C ALA A 167 -1.72 -2.45 -7.26
N LYS A 168 -1.62 -2.18 -5.95
CA LYS A 168 -0.40 -1.73 -5.27
C LYS A 168 0.74 -2.76 -5.28
N PHE A 169 0.43 -4.03 -5.52
CA PHE A 169 1.40 -5.09 -5.77
C PHE A 169 1.54 -5.41 -7.26
N GLN A 170 0.42 -5.61 -7.94
CA GLN A 170 0.36 -6.07 -9.33
C GLN A 170 1.03 -5.12 -10.32
N ILE A 171 0.84 -3.81 -10.16
CA ILE A 171 1.46 -2.81 -11.04
C ILE A 171 2.98 -2.79 -10.87
N PRO A 172 3.55 -2.67 -9.64
CA PRO A 172 5.00 -2.78 -9.44
C PRO A 172 5.60 -4.09 -9.94
N ARG A 173 4.92 -5.22 -9.70
CA ARG A 173 5.37 -6.56 -10.13
C ARG A 173 5.47 -6.67 -11.66
N SER A 174 4.40 -6.33 -12.36
CA SER A 174 4.27 -6.52 -13.80
C SER A 174 5.03 -5.47 -14.63
N THR A 175 5.02 -4.21 -14.18
CA THR A 175 5.54 -3.09 -14.97
C THR A 175 6.89 -2.56 -14.51
N ARG A 176 7.32 -2.92 -13.28
CA ARG A 176 8.44 -2.28 -12.58
C ARG A 176 8.29 -0.76 -12.44
N LYS A 177 7.06 -0.27 -12.47
CA LYS A 177 6.72 1.14 -12.22
C LYS A 177 6.08 1.30 -10.86
N VAL A 178 6.14 2.53 -10.36
CA VAL A 178 5.47 2.94 -9.14
C VAL A 178 3.95 2.88 -9.34
N HIS A 179 3.23 2.31 -8.37
CA HIS A 179 1.79 2.47 -8.26
C HIS A 179 1.48 3.63 -7.31
N GLN A 180 0.60 4.52 -7.74
CA GLN A 180 0.03 5.58 -6.92
C GLN A 180 -1.49 5.34 -6.84
N GLY A 181 -1.99 5.04 -5.65
CA GLY A 181 -3.42 4.86 -5.42
C GLY A 181 -4.20 6.17 -5.53
N GLU A 182 -5.52 6.05 -5.48
CA GLU A 182 -6.41 7.21 -5.36
C GLU A 182 -6.42 7.77 -3.93
N LEU A 183 -6.79 9.04 -3.79
CA LEU A 183 -7.00 9.64 -2.48
C LEU A 183 -8.22 9.00 -1.82
N LYS A 184 -8.05 8.51 -0.59
CA LYS A 184 -9.13 8.03 0.27
C LYS A 184 -9.46 9.10 1.28
N LYS A 185 -10.68 9.61 1.25
CA LYS A 185 -11.19 10.59 2.21
C LYS A 185 -12.03 9.89 3.27
N ASP A 186 -11.66 10.04 4.54
CA ASP A 186 -12.52 9.68 5.66
C ASP A 186 -13.46 10.86 5.96
N LYS A 187 -14.77 10.63 5.82
CA LYS A 187 -15.78 11.68 6.01
C LYS A 187 -15.96 12.07 7.47
N SER A 188 -15.53 11.24 8.42
CA SER A 188 -15.70 11.46 9.85
C SER A 188 -14.59 12.32 10.45
N SER A 189 -13.34 12.09 10.04
CA SER A 189 -12.15 12.85 10.46
C SER A 189 -11.77 13.96 9.49
N ASN A 190 -12.38 13.99 8.30
CA ASN A 190 -11.96 14.81 7.15
C ASN A 190 -10.50 14.55 6.70
N SER A 191 -9.87 13.45 7.15
CA SER A 191 -8.51 13.09 6.76
C SER A 191 -8.46 12.54 5.33
N VAL A 192 -7.35 12.82 4.65
CA VAL A 192 -7.10 12.39 3.28
C VAL A 192 -5.85 11.53 3.25
N SER A 193 -5.97 10.31 2.73
CA SER A 193 -4.84 9.38 2.65
C SER A 193 -4.55 8.90 1.23
N ILE A 194 -3.32 8.50 0.98
CA ILE A 194 -2.89 7.84 -0.25
C ILE A 194 -2.01 6.64 0.09
N GLN A 195 -1.97 5.64 -0.79
CA GLN A 195 -0.93 4.61 -0.78
C GLN A 195 -0.09 4.70 -2.05
N VAL A 196 1.23 4.64 -1.89
CA VAL A 196 2.18 4.60 -2.99
C VAL A 196 3.08 3.39 -2.83
N SER A 197 3.19 2.57 -3.88
CA SER A 197 3.96 1.34 -3.85
C SER A 197 5.07 1.36 -4.90
N TYR A 198 6.26 1.03 -4.45
CA TYR A 198 7.49 1.11 -5.23
C TYR A 198 8.06 -0.29 -5.47
N PRO A 199 8.38 -0.65 -6.72
CA PRO A 199 9.00 -1.93 -7.01
C PRO A 199 10.41 -1.99 -6.44
N ILE A 200 10.77 -3.14 -5.90
CA ILE A 200 12.13 -3.45 -5.47
C ILE A 200 12.68 -4.47 -6.46
N VAL A 201 13.74 -4.06 -7.16
CA VAL A 201 14.36 -4.83 -8.24
C VAL A 201 15.82 -5.07 -7.91
N GLU A 202 16.22 -6.34 -7.88
CA GLU A 202 17.60 -6.77 -7.63
C GLU A 202 18.06 -7.59 -8.83
N LYS A 203 19.21 -7.23 -9.42
CA LYS A 203 19.78 -7.89 -10.62
C LYS A 203 18.76 -8.07 -11.76
N GLY A 204 17.90 -7.07 -11.96
CA GLY A 204 16.82 -7.07 -12.97
C GLY A 204 15.56 -7.86 -12.58
N GLN A 205 15.58 -8.61 -11.48
CA GLN A 205 14.45 -9.42 -11.01
C GLN A 205 13.60 -8.68 -9.97
N PHE A 206 12.29 -8.85 -10.04
CA PHE A 206 11.38 -8.31 -9.04
C PHE A 206 11.52 -9.15 -7.79
N VAL A 207 11.95 -8.54 -6.69
CA VAL A 207 12.09 -9.25 -5.41
C VAL A 207 11.01 -8.86 -4.42
N GLY A 208 10.22 -7.82 -4.71
CA GLY A 208 9.13 -7.37 -3.86
C GLY A 208 8.76 -5.92 -4.13
N ALA A 209 7.94 -5.35 -3.26
CA ALA A 209 7.59 -3.93 -3.33
C ALA A 209 7.40 -3.35 -1.92
N VAL A 210 7.76 -2.08 -1.74
CA VAL A 210 7.47 -1.33 -0.52
C VAL A 210 6.26 -0.43 -0.75
N THR A 211 5.27 -0.49 0.14
CA THR A 211 4.10 0.38 0.15
C THR A 211 4.23 1.38 1.29
N ILE A 212 3.99 2.64 0.99
CA ILE A 212 3.96 3.76 1.95
C ILE A 212 2.57 4.38 1.86
N GLY A 213 1.83 4.32 2.96
CA GLY A 213 0.57 5.03 3.14
C GLY A 213 0.78 6.31 3.93
N LEU A 214 0.26 7.42 3.40
CA LEU A 214 0.37 8.74 4.02
C LEU A 214 -1.00 9.33 4.27
N THR A 215 -1.11 10.15 5.30
CA THR A 215 -2.31 10.94 5.62
C THR A 215 -1.98 12.43 5.68
N LEU A 216 -2.93 13.26 5.26
CA LEU A 216 -3.05 14.66 5.61
C LEU A 216 -4.19 14.77 6.62
N ASP A 217 -3.88 15.34 7.78
CA ASP A 217 -4.85 15.73 8.79
C ASP A 217 -5.17 17.23 8.63
#